data_AF-A0A6P4IYH3-F1
#
_entry.id   AF-A0A6P4IYH3-F1
#
_cell.length_a   1.000
_cell.length_b   1.000
_cell.length_c   1.000
_cell.angle_alpha   90.00
_cell.angle_beta   90.00
_cell.angle_gamma   90.00
#
_symmetry.space_group_name_H-M   'P 1'
#
loop_
_entity.id
_entity.type
_entity.pdbx_description
1 polymer ?
#
loop_
_entity_poly.entity_id
_entity_poly.type
_entity_poly.pdbx_seq_one_letter_code
_entity_poly.pdbx_strand_id
1 'polypeptide(L)'
;MSQRPTSSQNMKRGSSSSGEAPLSQQMKQNAQKMNDLVEELQQENSGRNRQPERHNIHMEQFNREREGILLQLQQEMSNYATIQEKFQEQEKSMQLIIQELESDRLALLDELAVNDVMSADSIDDLSEELNGLNDKLNGMTEDTSCPICMSQWQAEGGHRLVSLRCGHLFGNSCIRTALRRSRQCPICMKRAHPADVRKIYGSAVFPN
;
A
#
# COMPACT_ATOMS: atom_id res chain seq x y z
N MET A 1 -38.50 -91.42 -55.01
CA MET A 1 -38.32 -92.83 -54.57
C MET A 1 -36.96 -93.31 -55.06
N SER A 2 -36.27 -94.07 -54.21
CA SER A 2 -35.19 -95.02 -54.55
C SER A 2 -33.85 -94.45 -55.03
N GLN A 3 -32.81 -94.45 -54.19
CA GLN A 3 -31.92 -95.59 -53.83
C GLN A 3 -30.82 -95.86 -54.87
N ARG A 4 -29.59 -95.43 -54.52
CA ARG A 4 -28.36 -96.25 -54.31
C ARG A 4 -27.79 -97.06 -55.51
N PRO A 5 -26.60 -97.68 -55.37
CA PRO A 5 -25.28 -97.19 -55.79
C PRO A 5 -24.66 -98.09 -56.91
N THR A 6 -23.40 -97.89 -57.30
CA THR A 6 -22.38 -98.97 -57.34
C THR A 6 -21.02 -98.48 -57.83
N SER A 7 -20.00 -99.02 -57.16
CA SER A 7 -18.56 -98.86 -57.38
C SER A 7 -18.05 -99.77 -58.50
N SER A 8 -17.05 -99.32 -59.24
CA SER A 8 -16.01 -100.13 -59.91
C SER A 8 -15.01 -99.15 -60.53
N GLN A 9 -13.71 -99.32 -60.54
CA GLN A 9 -12.79 -100.33 -60.05
C GLN A 9 -11.42 -99.64 -60.09
N ASN A 10 -10.57 -99.95 -59.12
CA ASN A 10 -9.25 -99.37 -58.99
C ASN A 10 -8.30 -99.96 -60.05
N MET A 11 -7.80 -99.13 -60.97
CA MET A 11 -6.57 -99.43 -61.71
C MET A 11 -5.45 -98.56 -61.16
N LYS A 12 -4.66 -99.16 -60.27
CA LYS A 12 -3.33 -98.68 -59.91
C LYS A 12 -2.50 -98.55 -61.19
N ARG A 13 -2.07 -97.33 -61.53
CA ARG A 13 -0.85 -97.12 -62.29
C ARG A 13 0.01 -96.09 -61.56
N GLY A 14 1.17 -96.57 -61.15
CA GLY A 14 2.44 -95.85 -61.10
C GLY A 14 2.42 -94.44 -60.53
N SER A 15 2.82 -94.35 -59.27
CA SER A 15 3.71 -93.29 -58.80
C SER A 15 4.74 -92.96 -59.87
N SER A 16 4.55 -91.83 -60.55
CA SER A 16 5.58 -91.20 -61.37
C SER A 16 5.62 -89.74 -60.97
N SER A 17 6.46 -89.51 -59.96
CA SER A 17 7.14 -88.25 -59.71
C SER A 17 7.65 -87.69 -61.05
N SER A 18 6.84 -86.84 -61.67
CA SER A 18 7.22 -86.11 -62.88
C SER A 18 7.58 -84.72 -62.39
N GLY A 19 8.88 -84.52 -62.18
CA GLY A 19 9.44 -83.24 -61.75
C GLY A 19 8.93 -82.13 -62.66
N GLU A 20 8.39 -81.06 -62.06
CA GLU A 20 8.10 -79.84 -62.79
C GLU A 20 9.35 -79.46 -63.59
N ALA A 21 9.18 -79.10 -64.87
CA ALA A 21 10.31 -78.63 -65.67
C ALA A 21 10.99 -77.48 -64.91
N PRO A 22 12.33 -77.47 -64.77
CA PRO A 22 13.04 -76.53 -63.90
C PRO A 22 12.66 -75.06 -64.11
N LEU A 23 12.32 -74.69 -65.35
CA LEU A 23 11.85 -73.34 -65.71
C LEU A 23 10.49 -72.96 -65.07
N SER A 24 9.53 -73.87 -64.97
CA SER A 24 8.20 -73.59 -64.42
C SER A 24 8.28 -73.33 -62.91
N GLN A 25 9.11 -74.08 -62.20
CA GLN A 25 9.34 -73.90 -60.77
C GLN A 25 10.11 -72.60 -60.49
N GLN A 26 11.07 -72.26 -61.35
CA GLN A 26 11.79 -70.98 -61.31
C GLN A 26 10.85 -69.79 -61.53
N MET A 27 9.91 -69.87 -62.49
CA MET A 27 8.94 -68.80 -62.75
C MET A 27 8.00 -68.57 -61.56
N LYS A 28 7.52 -69.64 -60.92
CA LYS A 28 6.70 -69.54 -59.69
C LYS A 28 7.49 -68.93 -58.54
N GLN A 29 8.75 -69.32 -58.35
CA GLN A 29 9.63 -68.71 -57.33
C GLN A 29 9.89 -67.23 -57.61
N ASN A 30 10.06 -66.83 -58.86
CA ASN A 30 10.25 -65.42 -59.22
C ASN A 30 8.98 -64.59 -58.99
N ALA A 31 7.81 -65.14 -59.30
CA ALA A 31 6.52 -64.50 -59.02
C ALA A 31 6.30 -64.34 -57.50
N GLN A 32 6.63 -65.37 -56.72
CA GLN A 32 6.55 -65.29 -55.26
C GLN A 32 7.49 -64.21 -54.72
N LYS A 33 8.75 -64.21 -55.14
CA LYS A 33 9.73 -63.17 -54.76
C LYS A 33 9.28 -61.76 -55.14
N MET A 34 8.65 -61.58 -56.31
CA MET A 34 8.09 -60.27 -56.70
C MET A 34 6.94 -59.85 -55.79
N ASN A 35 6.04 -60.76 -55.44
CA ASN A 35 4.94 -60.45 -54.53
C ASN A 35 5.47 -60.09 -53.13
N ASP A 36 6.43 -60.85 -52.62
CA ASP A 36 7.08 -60.59 -51.32
C ASP A 36 7.77 -59.20 -51.32
N LEU A 37 8.48 -58.86 -52.41
CA LEU A 37 9.11 -57.54 -52.59
C LEU A 37 8.08 -56.40 -52.68
N VAL A 38 6.94 -56.62 -53.34
CA VAL A 38 5.86 -55.62 -53.42
C VAL A 38 5.26 -55.37 -52.04
N GLU A 39 5.07 -56.42 -51.25
CA GLU A 39 4.55 -56.32 -49.87
C GLU A 39 5.52 -55.55 -48.96
N GLU A 40 6.82 -55.83 -49.08
CA GLU A 40 7.88 -55.13 -48.33
C GLU A 40 7.94 -53.63 -48.72
N LEU A 41 7.90 -53.31 -50.02
CA LEU A 41 7.86 -51.93 -50.50
C LEU A 41 6.58 -51.18 -50.06
N GLN A 42 5.44 -51.86 -49.99
CA GLN A 42 4.19 -51.28 -49.49
C GLN A 42 4.27 -51.00 -47.98
N GLN A 43 4.88 -51.87 -47.20
CA GLN A 43 5.13 -51.65 -45.77
C GLN A 43 6.10 -50.49 -45.54
N GLU A 44 7.21 -50.43 -46.28
CA GLU A 44 8.18 -49.34 -46.18
C GLU A 44 7.57 -47.98 -46.57
N ASN A 45 6.79 -47.92 -47.65
CA ASN A 45 6.10 -46.69 -48.05
C ASN A 45 5.04 -46.27 -47.02
N SER A 46 4.31 -47.23 -46.45
CA SER A 46 3.37 -46.97 -45.35
C SER A 46 4.08 -46.43 -44.11
N GLY A 47 5.27 -46.95 -43.78
CA GLY A 47 6.11 -46.46 -42.70
C GLY A 47 6.65 -45.05 -42.96
N ARG A 48 7.16 -44.81 -44.17
CA ARG A 48 7.67 -43.50 -44.62
C ARG A 48 6.60 -42.42 -44.59
N ASN A 49 5.34 -42.72 -44.91
CA ASN A 49 4.26 -41.73 -44.92
C ASN A 49 3.73 -41.38 -43.51
N ARG A 50 3.85 -42.31 -42.53
CA ARG A 50 3.41 -42.08 -41.15
C ARG A 50 4.24 -41.05 -40.38
N GLN A 51 5.54 -40.96 -40.67
CA GLN A 51 6.42 -39.98 -40.02
C GLN A 51 6.03 -38.51 -40.30
N PRO A 52 5.88 -38.07 -41.56
CA PRO A 52 5.44 -36.71 -41.87
C PRO A 52 4.02 -36.44 -41.37
N GLU A 53 3.09 -37.41 -41.41
CA GLU A 53 1.75 -37.25 -40.84
C GLU A 53 1.77 -36.97 -39.33
N ARG A 54 2.60 -37.69 -38.56
CA ARG A 54 2.78 -37.41 -37.12
C ARG A 54 3.35 -36.03 -36.85
N HIS A 55 4.35 -35.61 -37.64
CA HIS A 55 4.91 -34.26 -37.52
C HIS A 55 3.88 -33.20 -37.88
N ASN A 56 3.04 -33.44 -38.88
CA ASN A 56 2.01 -32.50 -39.30
C ASN A 56 0.95 -32.33 -38.20
N ILE A 57 0.47 -33.41 -37.60
CA ILE A 57 -0.48 -33.37 -36.47
C ILE A 57 0.12 -32.60 -35.28
N HIS A 58 1.40 -32.83 -34.98
CA HIS A 58 2.09 -32.14 -33.89
C HIS A 58 2.26 -30.64 -34.18
N MET A 59 2.62 -30.28 -35.42
CA MET A 59 2.72 -28.88 -35.85
C MET A 59 1.36 -28.18 -35.81
N GLU A 60 0.28 -28.84 -36.24
CA GLU A 60 -1.08 -28.32 -36.14
C GLU A 60 -1.49 -28.08 -34.68
N GLN A 61 -1.08 -28.97 -33.76
CA GLN A 61 -1.33 -28.77 -32.34
C GLN A 61 -0.61 -27.51 -31.82
N PHE A 62 0.67 -27.34 -32.10
CA PHE A 62 1.40 -26.13 -31.69
C PHE A 62 0.83 -24.86 -32.31
N ASN A 63 0.40 -24.93 -33.57
CA ASN A 63 -0.25 -23.78 -34.22
C ASN A 63 -1.56 -23.41 -33.51
N ARG A 64 -2.38 -24.39 -33.12
CA ARG A 64 -3.59 -24.14 -32.32
C ARG A 64 -3.28 -23.53 -30.95
N GLU A 65 -2.27 -24.05 -30.25
CA GLU A 65 -1.83 -23.50 -28.96
C GLU A 65 -1.35 -22.05 -29.10
N ARG A 66 -0.54 -21.77 -30.14
CA ARG A 66 -0.07 -20.41 -30.45
C ARG A 66 -1.22 -19.46 -30.77
N GLU A 67 -2.18 -19.89 -31.59
CA GLU A 67 -3.38 -19.11 -31.90
C GLU A 67 -4.20 -18.81 -30.65
N GLY A 68 -4.35 -19.79 -29.75
CA GLY A 68 -5.00 -19.60 -28.45
C GLY A 68 -4.31 -18.53 -27.59
N ILE A 69 -2.98 -18.56 -27.51
CA ILE A 69 -2.20 -17.56 -26.76
C ILE A 69 -2.37 -16.17 -27.38
N LEU A 70 -2.36 -16.05 -28.71
CA LEU A 70 -2.56 -14.77 -29.40
C LEU A 70 -3.95 -14.18 -29.14
N LEU A 71 -4.99 -15.02 -29.17
CA LEU A 71 -6.36 -14.60 -28.85
C LEU A 71 -6.47 -14.14 -27.39
N GLN A 72 -5.87 -14.88 -26.46
CA GLN A 72 -5.85 -14.50 -25.05
C GLN A 72 -5.15 -13.15 -24.86
N LEU A 73 -3.99 -12.95 -25.49
CA LEU A 73 -3.24 -11.69 -25.39
C LEU A 73 -4.05 -10.52 -25.96
N GLN A 74 -4.73 -10.72 -27.09
CA GLN A 74 -5.59 -9.71 -27.68
C GLN A 74 -6.75 -9.32 -26.74
N GLN A 75 -7.36 -10.31 -26.08
CA GLN A 75 -8.40 -10.06 -25.09
C GLN A 75 -7.85 -9.28 -23.88
N GLU A 76 -6.69 -9.66 -23.36
CA GLU A 76 -6.06 -8.95 -22.24
C GLU A 76 -5.71 -7.50 -22.59
N MET A 77 -5.23 -7.24 -23.81
CA MET A 77 -5.02 -5.85 -24.27
C MET A 77 -6.32 -5.05 -24.32
N SER A 78 -7.42 -5.66 -24.78
CA SER A 78 -8.75 -5.02 -24.78
C SER A 78 -9.25 -4.74 -23.36
N ASN A 79 -9.04 -5.69 -22.44
CA ASN A 79 -9.40 -5.53 -21.03
C ASN A 79 -8.61 -4.38 -20.40
N TYR A 80 -7.30 -4.32 -20.66
CA TYR A 80 -6.43 -3.26 -20.17
C TYR A 80 -6.88 -1.89 -20.68
N ALA A 81 -7.18 -1.76 -21.98
CA ALA A 81 -7.69 -0.52 -22.56
C ALA A 81 -9.01 -0.07 -21.89
N THR A 82 -9.93 -1.00 -21.66
CA THR A 82 -11.21 -0.71 -20.97
C THR A 82 -10.98 -0.24 -19.53
N ILE A 83 -10.04 -0.87 -18.82
CA ILE A 83 -9.67 -0.48 -17.45
C ILE A 83 -9.08 0.93 -17.45
N GLN A 84 -8.18 1.24 -18.38
CA GLN A 84 -7.61 2.58 -18.50
C GLN A 84 -8.67 3.66 -18.77
N GLU A 85 -9.62 3.39 -19.65
CA GLU A 85 -10.73 4.30 -19.94
C GLU A 85 -11.56 4.60 -18.68
N LYS A 86 -11.94 3.56 -17.92
CA LYS A 86 -12.66 3.73 -16.65
C LYS A 86 -11.88 4.53 -15.62
N PHE A 87 -10.58 4.29 -15.50
CA PHE A 87 -9.73 5.07 -14.59
C PHE A 87 -9.69 6.55 -15.01
N GLN A 88 -9.59 6.84 -16.31
CA GLN A 88 -9.62 8.22 -16.82
C GLN A 88 -10.96 8.90 -16.58
N GLU A 89 -12.08 8.18 -16.76
CA GLU A 89 -13.42 8.71 -16.45
C GLU A 89 -13.57 9.02 -14.96
N GLN A 90 -13.10 8.13 -14.09
CA GLN A 90 -13.09 8.36 -12.64
C GLN A 90 -12.23 9.56 -12.25
N GLU A 91 -11.05 9.71 -12.85
CA GLU A 91 -10.17 10.86 -12.60
C GLU A 91 -10.83 12.17 -13.01
N LYS A 92 -11.44 12.22 -14.20
CA LYS A 92 -12.18 13.40 -14.67
C LYS A 92 -13.36 13.74 -13.74
N SER A 93 -14.11 12.73 -13.31
CA SER A 93 -15.21 12.90 -12.37
C SER A 93 -14.72 13.50 -11.05
N MET A 94 -13.62 12.96 -10.50
CA MET A 94 -13.01 13.48 -9.28
C MET A 94 -12.53 14.93 -9.44
N GLN A 95 -11.91 15.27 -10.57
CA GLN A 95 -11.47 16.64 -10.85
C GLN A 95 -12.66 17.62 -10.92
N LEU A 96 -13.78 17.22 -11.52
CA LEU A 96 -14.99 18.05 -11.57
C LEU A 96 -15.57 18.30 -10.18
N ILE A 97 -15.62 17.27 -9.33
CA ILE A 97 -16.08 17.40 -7.94
C ILE A 97 -15.19 18.39 -7.18
N ILE A 98 -13.86 18.30 -7.32
CA ILE A 98 -12.94 19.23 -6.68
C ILE A 98 -13.19 20.67 -7.17
N GLN A 99 -13.31 20.86 -8.48
CA GLN A 99 -13.55 22.17 -9.08
C GLN A 99 -14.86 22.80 -8.58
N GLU A 100 -15.93 22.01 -8.46
CA GLU A 100 -17.21 22.47 -7.94
C GLU A 100 -17.10 22.89 -6.47
N LEU A 101 -16.47 22.06 -5.62
CA LEU A 101 -16.22 22.40 -4.22
C LEU A 101 -15.36 23.65 -4.04
N GLU A 102 -14.35 23.84 -4.90
CA GLU A 102 -13.51 25.05 -4.87
C GLU A 102 -14.29 26.30 -5.29
N SER A 103 -15.17 26.17 -6.27
CA SER A 103 -16.08 27.24 -6.70
C SER A 103 -17.03 27.62 -5.57
N ASP A 104 -17.65 26.65 -4.91
CA ASP A 104 -18.55 26.88 -3.77
C ASP A 104 -17.81 27.53 -2.60
N ARG A 105 -16.58 27.08 -2.30
CA ARG A 105 -15.73 27.71 -1.29
C ARG A 105 -15.47 29.18 -1.61
N LEU A 106 -15.14 29.50 -2.86
CA LEU A 106 -14.90 30.89 -3.27
C LEU A 106 -16.15 31.75 -3.16
N ALA A 107 -17.32 31.23 -3.58
CA ALA A 107 -18.59 31.93 -3.43
C ALA A 107 -18.93 32.21 -1.96
N LEU A 108 -18.75 31.24 -1.07
CA LEU A 108 -18.96 31.42 0.36
C LEU A 108 -18.00 32.46 0.98
N LEU A 109 -16.73 32.49 0.54
CA LEU A 109 -15.77 33.49 1.02
C LEU A 109 -16.14 34.91 0.58
N ASP A 110 -16.70 35.06 -0.62
CA ASP A 110 -17.21 36.33 -1.15
C ASP A 110 -18.46 36.79 -0.37
N GLU A 111 -19.44 35.90 -0.16
CA GLU A 111 -20.63 36.19 0.64
C GLU A 111 -20.32 36.61 2.08
N LEU A 112 -19.27 36.04 2.67
CA LEU A 112 -18.82 36.36 4.03
C LEU A 112 -18.00 37.66 4.12
N ALA A 113 -17.73 38.37 3.01
CA ALA A 113 -16.96 39.61 2.95
C ALA A 113 -15.64 39.57 3.76
N VAL A 114 -14.98 38.41 3.81
CA VAL A 114 -13.76 38.20 4.61
C VAL A 114 -12.59 39.04 4.08
N ASN A 115 -12.66 39.47 2.81
CA ASN A 115 -11.68 40.37 2.21
C ASN A 115 -11.62 41.77 2.88
N ASP A 116 -12.71 42.25 3.49
CA ASP A 116 -12.71 43.54 4.21
C ASP A 116 -12.31 43.38 5.69
N VAL A 117 -12.50 42.19 6.28
CA VAL A 117 -12.12 41.89 7.68
C VAL A 117 -10.64 41.46 7.79
N MET A 118 -10.06 40.95 6.70
CA MET A 118 -8.65 40.55 6.58
C MET A 118 -7.79 41.62 5.88
N SER A 119 -8.12 42.91 6.01
CA SER A 119 -7.08 43.92 5.76
C SER A 119 -6.01 43.70 6.82
N ALA A 120 -4.77 43.42 6.40
CA ALA A 120 -3.65 43.10 7.29
C ALA A 120 -3.52 44.12 8.45
N ASP A 121 -3.84 45.38 8.16
CA ASP A 121 -3.85 46.50 9.10
C ASP A 121 -4.80 46.25 10.31
N SER A 122 -6.00 45.71 10.10
CA SER A 122 -6.98 45.49 11.17
C SER A 122 -6.61 44.33 12.11
N ILE A 123 -5.90 43.33 11.61
CA ILE A 123 -5.48 42.15 12.39
C ILE A 123 -4.22 42.48 13.20
N ASP A 124 -3.28 43.22 12.60
CA ASP A 124 -2.09 43.67 13.29
C ASP A 124 -2.44 44.64 14.44
N ASP A 125 -3.38 45.57 14.22
CA ASP A 125 -3.87 46.49 15.27
C ASP A 125 -4.47 45.72 16.47
N LEU A 126 -5.32 44.71 16.20
CA LEU A 126 -5.92 43.88 17.25
C LEU A 126 -4.89 42.99 17.95
N SER A 127 -3.91 42.48 17.22
CA SER A 127 -2.81 41.69 17.79
C SER A 127 -1.95 42.52 18.74
N GLU A 128 -1.65 43.76 18.35
CA GLU A 128 -0.87 44.69 19.16
C GLU A 128 -1.61 45.08 20.44
N GLU A 129 -2.93 45.32 20.36
CA GLU A 129 -3.77 45.60 21.53
C GLU A 129 -3.85 44.39 22.48
N LEU A 130 -4.02 43.18 21.96
CA LEU A 130 -4.06 41.95 22.75
C LEU A 130 -2.72 41.67 23.46
N ASN A 131 -1.61 41.84 22.75
CA ASN A 131 -0.28 41.70 23.32
C ASN A 131 -0.03 42.74 24.42
N GLY A 132 -0.43 44.00 24.20
CA GLY A 132 -0.33 45.05 25.21
C GLY A 132 -1.17 44.78 26.46
N LEU A 133 -2.34 44.15 26.31
CA LEU A 133 -3.15 43.71 27.46
C LEU A 133 -2.52 42.51 28.18
N ASN A 134 -1.94 41.57 27.45
CA ASN A 134 -1.27 40.41 28.02
C ASN A 134 0.01 40.80 28.80
N ASP A 135 0.77 41.77 28.30
CA ASP A 135 1.92 42.33 29.01
C ASP A 135 1.51 43.07 30.29
N LYS A 136 0.40 43.83 30.24
CA LYS A 136 -0.18 44.44 31.45
C LYS A 136 -0.62 43.38 32.47
N LEU A 137 -1.22 42.29 32.01
CA LEU A 137 -1.65 41.19 32.89
C LEU A 137 -0.45 40.45 33.49
N ASN A 138 0.56 40.14 32.68
CA ASN A 138 1.77 39.46 33.14
C ASN A 138 2.55 40.34 34.14
N GLY A 139 2.62 41.65 33.92
CA GLY A 139 3.20 42.59 34.88
C GLY A 139 2.53 42.55 36.26
N MET A 140 1.22 42.29 36.33
CA MET A 140 0.50 42.12 37.61
C MET A 140 0.81 40.78 38.31
N THR A 141 1.28 39.77 37.58
CA THR A 141 1.60 38.45 38.15
C THR A 141 2.98 38.40 38.81
N GLU A 142 3.93 39.21 38.35
CA GLU A 142 5.25 39.33 39.00
C GLU A 142 5.15 39.95 40.40
N ASP A 143 4.19 40.86 40.60
CA ASP A 143 3.91 41.49 41.89
C ASP A 143 3.15 40.58 42.89
N THR A 144 2.64 39.44 42.42
CA THR A 144 1.81 38.51 43.21
C THR A 144 2.43 37.14 43.42
N SER A 145 3.75 37.00 43.24
CA SER A 145 4.49 35.78 43.59
C SER A 145 5.77 36.02 44.41
N CYS A 146 6.18 35.00 45.16
CA CYS A 146 7.41 35.04 45.97
C CYS A 146 8.64 34.86 45.07
N PRO A 147 9.61 35.79 45.04
CA PRO A 147 10.76 35.73 44.13
C PRO A 147 11.79 34.64 44.48
N ILE A 148 11.63 33.95 45.61
CA ILE A 148 12.51 32.82 46.00
C ILE A 148 12.02 31.49 45.41
N CYS A 149 10.70 31.30 45.30
CA CYS A 149 10.12 30.02 44.88
C CYS A 149 9.10 30.14 43.73
N MET A 150 8.88 31.36 43.24
CA MET A 150 7.96 31.70 42.15
C MET A 150 6.51 31.23 42.38
N SER A 151 6.11 31.08 43.64
CA SER A 151 4.76 30.65 44.03
C SER A 151 3.94 31.82 44.56
N GLN A 152 2.62 31.77 44.40
CA GLN A 152 1.71 32.78 44.94
C GLN A 152 1.77 32.85 46.48
N TRP A 153 1.54 34.06 47.01
CA TRP A 153 1.50 34.31 48.45
C TRP A 153 0.28 33.68 49.10
N GLN A 154 0.45 33.13 50.30
CA GLN A 154 -0.69 32.66 51.08
C GLN A 154 -1.24 33.79 51.97
N ALA A 155 -2.57 33.91 52.08
CA ALA A 155 -3.20 34.84 53.02
C ALA A 155 -2.80 34.56 54.48
N GLU A 156 -2.66 33.27 54.82
CA GLU A 156 -2.29 32.80 56.15
C GLU A 156 -1.27 31.65 56.08
N GLY A 157 -0.64 31.32 57.21
CA GLY A 157 0.28 30.18 57.30
C GLY A 157 1.75 30.49 56.96
N GLY A 158 2.46 29.45 56.52
CA GLY A 158 3.92 29.41 56.44
C GLY A 158 4.50 30.20 55.28
N HIS A 159 3.79 30.31 54.15
CA HIS A 159 4.22 31.02 52.95
C HIS A 159 3.49 32.36 52.75
N ARG A 160 3.12 33.02 53.86
CA ARG A 160 2.51 34.34 53.81
C ARG A 160 3.48 35.46 53.44
N LEU A 161 2.94 36.54 52.89
CA LEU A 161 3.66 37.78 52.57
C LEU A 161 4.28 38.45 53.80
N VAL A 162 5.59 38.67 53.71
CA VAL A 162 6.41 39.40 54.68
C VAL A 162 7.37 40.35 53.97
N SER A 163 7.80 41.41 54.66
CA SER A 163 8.83 42.34 54.20
C SER A 163 10.05 42.33 55.13
N LEU A 164 11.22 42.62 54.55
CA LEU A 164 12.43 42.95 55.31
C LEU A 164 12.52 44.46 55.57
N ARG A 165 13.44 44.88 56.44
CA ARG A 165 13.74 46.32 56.66
C ARG A 165 14.08 47.10 55.39
N CYS A 166 14.57 46.42 54.35
CA CYS A 166 14.87 47.03 53.06
C CYS A 166 13.66 47.19 52.13
N GLY A 167 12.45 46.78 52.54
CA GLY A 167 11.21 46.92 51.78
C GLY A 167 10.84 45.70 50.93
N HIS A 168 11.82 44.92 50.48
CA HIS A 168 11.59 43.74 49.62
C HIS A 168 10.71 42.66 50.27
N LEU A 169 9.88 42.05 49.43
CA LEU A 169 8.81 41.14 49.83
C LEU A 169 9.18 39.68 49.52
N PHE A 170 8.79 38.76 50.40
CA PHE A 170 9.04 37.32 50.25
C PHE A 170 8.01 36.47 50.99
N GLY A 171 7.85 35.19 50.62
CA GLY A 171 7.15 34.23 51.45
C GLY A 171 7.89 33.98 52.76
N ASN A 172 7.16 33.98 53.89
CA ASN A 172 7.73 33.94 55.24
C ASN A 172 8.68 32.75 55.47
N SER A 173 8.29 31.53 55.09
CA SER A 173 9.13 30.33 55.18
C SER A 173 10.37 30.43 54.29
N CYS A 174 10.23 30.98 53.09
CA CYS A 174 11.29 31.13 52.10
C CYS A 174 12.36 32.10 52.60
N ILE A 175 11.98 33.31 53.02
CA ILE A 175 12.98 34.29 53.46
C ILE A 175 13.64 33.89 54.78
N ARG A 176 12.91 33.26 55.70
CA ARG A 176 13.53 32.71 56.93
C ARG A 176 14.54 31.61 56.65
N THR A 177 14.32 30.83 55.61
CA THR A 177 15.27 29.79 55.18
C THR A 177 16.47 30.40 54.47
N ALA A 178 16.26 31.39 53.60
CA ALA A 178 17.35 32.13 52.96
C ALA A 178 18.23 32.85 53.98
N LEU A 179 17.64 33.52 54.98
CA LEU A 179 18.38 34.25 56.02
C LEU A 179 19.16 33.36 56.99
N ARG A 180 18.83 32.07 57.06
CA ARG A 180 19.65 31.08 57.77
C ARG A 180 20.93 30.75 57.01
N ARG A 181 20.91 30.84 55.68
CA ARG A 181 22.06 30.58 54.80
C ARG A 181 22.94 31.82 54.60
N SER A 182 22.33 32.98 54.38
CA SER A 182 23.04 34.26 54.18
C SER A 182 22.32 35.40 54.89
N ARG A 183 23.05 36.23 55.65
CA ARG A 183 22.49 37.36 56.42
C ARG A 183 22.23 38.61 55.56
N GLN A 184 21.71 38.41 54.36
CA GLN A 184 21.48 39.45 53.36
C GLN A 184 20.12 39.24 52.65
N CYS A 185 19.52 40.33 52.20
CA CYS A 185 18.33 40.30 51.35
C CYS A 185 18.67 39.66 49.99
N PRO A 186 17.90 38.66 49.51
CA PRO A 186 18.14 38.02 48.21
C PRO A 186 18.05 38.95 47.00
N ILE A 187 17.35 40.09 47.11
CA ILE A 187 17.16 41.03 45.99
C ILE A 187 18.24 42.12 46.00
N CYS A 188 18.42 42.83 47.11
CA CYS A 188 19.31 44.00 47.16
C CYS A 188 20.59 43.82 47.98
N MET A 189 20.85 42.63 48.51
CA MET A 189 22.05 42.27 49.28
C MET A 189 22.32 43.08 50.56
N LYS A 190 21.42 43.99 50.95
CA LYS A 190 21.47 44.69 52.24
C LYS A 190 21.37 43.68 53.40
N ARG A 191 22.11 43.94 54.49
CA ARG A 191 22.12 43.10 55.69
C ARG A 191 20.70 42.90 56.25
N ALA A 192 20.36 41.66 56.56
CA ALA A 192 19.05 41.30 57.11
C ALA A 192 19.16 40.13 58.10
N HIS A 193 18.40 40.20 59.20
CA HIS A 193 18.30 39.18 60.22
C HIS A 193 16.88 38.56 60.23
N PRO A 194 16.67 37.29 60.63
CA PRO A 194 15.33 36.72 60.80
C PRO A 194 14.38 37.49 61.72
N ALA A 195 14.93 38.35 62.58
CA ALA A 195 14.18 39.26 63.45
C ALA A 195 13.66 40.51 62.70
N ASP A 196 14.24 40.81 61.53
CA ASP A 196 13.85 41.94 60.68
C ASP A 196 12.64 41.63 59.80
N VAL A 197 12.17 40.38 59.81
CA VAL A 197 11.04 39.89 59.00
C VAL A 197 9.73 40.36 59.61
N ARG A 198 9.00 41.22 58.91
CA ARG A 198 7.72 41.80 59.34
C ARG A 198 6.58 41.27 58.50
N LYS A 199 5.50 40.83 59.15
CA LYS A 199 4.26 40.41 58.48
C LYS A 199 3.54 41.64 57.92
N ILE A 200 3.06 41.52 56.70
CA ILE A 200 2.16 42.51 56.10
C ILE A 200 0.72 42.01 56.26
N TYR A 201 -0.18 42.96 56.50
CA TYR A 201 -1.62 42.76 56.63
C TYR A 201 -2.32 43.78 55.71
N GLY A 202 -3.26 43.33 54.87
CA GLY A 202 -4.00 44.18 53.94
C GLY A 202 -4.70 43.35 52.86
N SER A 203 -5.96 43.66 52.57
CA SER A 203 -6.84 42.85 51.69
C SER A 203 -6.47 42.91 50.20
N ALA A 204 -5.70 43.89 49.76
CA ALA A 204 -5.38 44.13 48.34
C ALA A 204 -4.08 43.47 47.87
N VAL A 205 -3.35 42.76 48.75
CA VAL A 205 -2.01 42.21 48.44
C VAL A 205 -2.03 40.68 48.28
N PHE A 206 -3.19 40.07 48.42
CA PHE A 206 -3.39 38.64 48.16
C PHE A 206 -4.25 38.51 46.91
N PRO A 207 -3.80 37.82 45.85
CA PRO A 207 -4.69 37.47 44.75
C PRO A 207 -5.85 36.63 45.33
N ASN A 208 -7.09 36.98 44.94
CA ASN A 208 -8.30 36.26 45.35
C ASN A 208 -8.26 34.80 44.90
#